data_AF-A0A928TGA0-F1
#
_entry.id   AF-A0A928TGA0-F1
#
_cell.length_a   1.000
_cell.length_b   1.000
_cell.length_c   1.000
_cell.angle_alpha   90.00
_cell.angle_beta   90.00
_cell.angle_gamma   90.00
#
_symmetry.space_group_name_H-M   'P 1'
#
loop_
_entity.id
_entity.type
_entity.pdbx_description
1 polymer ?
#
loop_
_entity_poly.entity_id
_entity_poly.type
_entity_poly.pdbx_seq_one_letter_code
_entity_poly.pdbx_strand_id
1 'polypeptide(L)'
;MAMKIWELHGLRLDGAIRSTPEGEADVSGLVFSEKAYLLAVRDFRPAELVACIEERGAIAVAHELVAYYEAVEAAASHGGRSLVFARGSGPEPTLRRSDEVSAPAFSASISAPGR
;
A
#
# COMPACT_ATOMS: atom_id res chain seq x y z
N MET A 1 -12.71 2.64 20.93
CA MET A 1 -11.98 2.54 19.65
C MET A 1 -11.25 1.21 19.64
N ALA A 2 -11.43 0.40 18.60
CA ALA A 2 -10.64 -0.82 18.43
C ALA A 2 -9.25 -0.42 17.90
N MET A 3 -8.20 -0.93 18.53
CA MET A 3 -6.80 -0.66 18.16
C MET A 3 -6.49 -1.25 16.78
N LYS A 4 -5.82 -0.48 15.92
CA LYS A 4 -5.41 -0.93 14.59
C LYS A 4 -4.21 -1.87 14.70
N ILE A 5 -4.10 -2.82 13.78
CA ILE A 5 -3.07 -3.87 13.86
C ILE A 5 -1.64 -3.31 13.84
N TRP A 6 -1.38 -2.25 13.05
CA TRP A 6 -0.07 -1.63 12.98
C TRP A 6 0.32 -0.91 14.28
N GLU A 7 -0.64 -0.48 15.09
CA GLU A 7 -0.35 0.12 16.40
C GLU A 7 0.27 -0.92 17.33
N LEU A 8 -0.15 -2.19 17.24
CA LEU A 8 0.47 -3.29 17.99
C LEU A 8 1.89 -3.59 17.49
N HIS A 9 2.12 -3.45 16.19
CA HIS A 9 3.44 -3.62 15.60
C HIS A 9 4.38 -2.46 15.96
N GLY A 10 3.88 -1.23 15.97
CA GLY A 10 4.61 -0.03 16.38
C GLY A 10 5.10 -0.07 17.81
N LEU A 11 4.32 -0.66 18.74
CA LEU A 11 4.74 -0.90 20.12
C LEU A 11 5.99 -1.79 20.26
N ARG A 12 6.23 -2.67 19.27
CA ARG A 12 7.38 -3.61 19.27
C ARG A 12 8.58 -3.09 18.48
N LEU A 13 8.42 -1.98 17.76
CA LEU A 13 9.40 -1.45 16.81
C LEU A 13 9.75 0.01 17.14
N ASP A 14 9.71 0.36 18.42
CA ASP A 14 10.13 1.67 18.96
C ASP A 14 9.55 2.88 18.21
N GLY A 15 8.31 2.75 17.72
CA GLY A 15 7.63 3.80 16.98
C GLY A 15 8.10 4.00 15.54
N ALA A 16 8.78 3.03 14.91
CA ALA A 16 9.03 3.03 13.47
C ALA A 16 7.73 2.87 12.64
N ILE A 17 6.66 2.40 13.27
CA ILE A 17 5.32 2.33 12.69
C ILE A 17 4.37 3.19 13.53
N ARG A 18 3.69 4.12 12.87
CA ARG A 18 2.83 5.14 13.50
C ARG A 18 1.51 5.26 12.76
N SER A 19 0.50 5.81 13.44
CA SER A 19 -0.74 6.24 12.81
C SER A 19 -0.57 7.68 12.31
N THR A 20 -0.94 7.94 11.06
CA THR A 20 -1.05 9.32 10.53
C THR A 20 -2.31 9.99 11.10
N PRO A 21 -2.43 11.34 11.03
CA PRO A 21 -3.66 12.05 11.39
C PRO A 21 -4.90 11.56 10.64
N GLU A 22 -4.72 11.05 9.42
CA GLU A 22 -5.76 10.49 8.55
C GLU A 22 -6.15 9.06 8.90
N GLY A 23 -5.48 8.44 9.88
CA GLY A 23 -5.73 7.05 10.29
C GLY A 23 -5.11 6.01 9.34
N GLU A 24 -4.07 6.38 8.62
CA GLU A 24 -3.25 5.48 7.79
C GLU A 24 -2.00 5.04 8.57
N ALA A 25 -1.33 3.98 8.11
CA ALA A 25 -0.11 3.47 8.73
C ALA A 25 1.11 4.11 8.07
N ASP A 26 1.87 4.91 8.82
CA ASP A 26 3.19 5.40 8.42
C ASP A 26 4.26 4.40 8.91
N VAL A 27 4.96 3.77 7.98
CA VAL A 27 6.07 2.85 8.23
C VAL A 27 7.35 3.52 7.73
N SER A 28 8.10 4.14 8.65
CA SER A 28 9.35 4.83 8.36
C SER A 28 9.30 5.77 7.12
N GLY A 29 8.18 6.48 6.91
CA GLY A 29 7.98 7.41 5.80
C GLY A 29 7.32 6.80 4.55
N LEU A 30 6.86 5.55 4.61
CA LEU A 30 5.99 4.94 3.61
C LEU A 30 4.59 4.75 4.20
N VAL A 31 3.59 5.40 3.59
CA VAL A 31 2.23 5.40 4.10
C VAL A 31 1.39 4.31 3.44
N PHE A 32 0.60 3.60 4.24
CA PHE A 32 -0.31 2.54 3.79
C PHE A 32 -1.74 2.80 4.28
N SER A 33 -2.72 2.57 3.41
CA SER A 33 -4.07 2.28 3.89
C SER A 33 -4.07 1.01 4.74
N GLU A 34 -5.11 0.82 5.56
CA GLU A 34 -5.27 -0.39 6.37
C GLU A 34 -5.22 -1.68 5.54
N LYS A 35 -5.91 -1.71 4.40
CA LYS A 35 -5.93 -2.90 3.53
C LYS A 35 -4.59 -3.12 2.84
N ALA A 36 -3.87 -2.07 2.46
CA ALA A 36 -2.54 -2.17 1.89
C ALA A 36 -1.53 -2.68 2.92
N TYR A 37 -1.58 -2.16 4.15
CA TYR A 37 -0.74 -2.61 5.25
C TYR A 37 -0.96 -4.09 5.54
N LEU A 38 -2.22 -4.52 5.66
CA LEU A 38 -2.57 -5.93 5.89
C LEU A 38 -2.08 -6.86 4.78
N LEU A 39 -2.11 -6.40 3.52
CA LEU A 39 -1.56 -7.16 2.41
C LEU A 39 -0.03 -7.26 2.53
N ALA A 40 0.64 -6.14 2.75
CA ALA A 40 2.09 -6.08 2.92
C ALA A 40 2.58 -7.00 4.04
N VAL A 41 1.97 -6.93 5.23
CA VAL A 41 2.43 -7.69 6.40
C VAL A 41 2.10 -9.19 6.37
N ARG A 42 1.29 -9.62 5.39
CA ARG A 42 1.07 -11.04 5.13
C ARG A 42 2.33 -11.69 4.54
N ASP A 43 3.02 -10.96 3.66
CA ASP A 43 4.15 -11.48 2.89
C ASP A 43 5.50 -10.99 3.45
N PHE A 44 5.52 -9.87 4.19
CA PHE A 44 6.71 -9.29 4.82
C PHE A 44 6.49 -9.08 6.31
N ARG A 45 7.42 -9.50 7.19
CA ARG A 45 7.27 -9.17 8.61
C ARG A 45 7.37 -7.65 8.81
N PRO A 46 6.65 -7.05 9.78
CA PRO A 46 6.71 -5.60 10.01
C PRO A 46 8.14 -5.07 10.21
N ALA A 47 9.01 -5.81 10.90
CA ALA A 47 10.41 -5.45 11.10
C ALA A 47 11.24 -5.48 9.80
N GLU A 48 10.96 -6.46 8.92
CA GLU A 48 11.63 -6.57 7.63
C GLU A 48 11.23 -5.41 6.71
N LEU A 49 9.96 -5.02 6.76
CA LEU A 49 9.45 -3.87 6.00
C LEU A 49 10.12 -2.57 6.46
N VAL A 50 10.21 -2.34 7.77
CA VAL A 50 10.93 -1.19 8.34
C VAL A 50 12.39 -1.19 7.89
N ALA A 51 13.10 -2.32 8.05
CA ALA A 51 14.51 -2.42 7.67
C ALA A 51 14.73 -2.14 6.18
N CYS A 52 13.86 -2.66 5.30
CA CYS A 52 13.93 -2.38 3.86
C CYS A 52 13.81 -0.89 3.56
N ILE A 53 12.89 -0.20 4.23
CA ILE A 53 12.61 1.23 4.02
C ILE A 53 13.75 2.08 4.55
N GLU A 54 14.31 1.74 5.70
CA GLU A 54 15.47 2.44 6.26
C GLU A 54 16.73 2.26 5.40
N GLU A 55 16.95 1.09 4.83
CA GLU A 55 18.12 0.80 3.99
C GLU A 55 18.03 1.46 2.61
N ARG A 56 16.84 1.42 1.98
CA ARG A 56 16.69 1.75 0.54
C ARG A 56 15.84 3.00 0.29
N GLY A 57 15.15 3.50 1.30
CA GLY A 57 14.24 4.62 1.21
C GLY A 57 12.82 4.21 0.83
N ALA A 58 11.85 4.96 1.37
CA ALA A 58 10.42 4.71 1.22
C ALA A 58 9.95 4.64 -0.25
N ILE A 59 10.46 5.53 -1.11
CA ILE A 59 10.07 5.58 -2.53
C ILE A 59 10.52 4.32 -3.28
N ALA A 60 11.78 3.90 -3.09
CA ALA A 60 12.31 2.72 -3.76
C ALA A 60 11.53 1.47 -3.33
N VAL A 61 11.31 1.29 -2.03
CA VAL A 61 10.54 0.17 -1.50
C VAL A 61 9.08 0.22 -1.99
N ALA A 62 8.48 1.41 -2.09
CA ALA A 62 7.12 1.53 -2.63
C ALA A 62 7.01 1.00 -4.07
N HIS A 63 7.96 1.37 -4.93
CA HIS A 63 8.01 0.87 -6.31
C HIS A 63 8.20 -0.63 -6.37
N GLU A 64 9.10 -1.17 -5.56
CA GLU A 64 9.34 -2.61 -5.51
C GLU A 64 8.14 -3.40 -4.99
N LEU A 65 7.44 -2.89 -3.98
CA LEU A 65 6.22 -3.52 -3.47
C LEU A 65 5.12 -3.55 -4.54
N VAL A 66 4.91 -2.45 -5.26
CA VAL A 66 3.96 -2.42 -6.39
C VAL A 66 4.34 -3.46 -7.43
N ALA A 67 5.60 -3.49 -7.88
CA ALA A 67 6.07 -4.46 -8.87
C ALA A 67 5.95 -5.91 -8.39
N TYR A 68 6.26 -6.18 -7.11
CA TYR A 68 6.10 -7.49 -6.49
C TYR A 68 4.64 -7.94 -6.56
N TYR A 69 3.70 -7.09 -6.13
CA TYR A 69 2.29 -7.46 -6.09
C TYR A 69 1.65 -7.55 -7.48
N GLU A 70 2.11 -6.77 -8.47
CA GLU A 70 1.73 -6.95 -9.87
C GLU A 70 2.17 -8.33 -10.41
N ALA A 71 3.42 -8.73 -10.13
CA ALA A 71 3.92 -10.04 -10.56
C ALA A 71 3.16 -11.19 -9.89
N VAL A 72 2.83 -11.05 -8.60
CA VAL A 72 2.11 -12.10 -7.87
C VAL A 72 0.63 -12.17 -8.26
N GLU A 73 0.01 -11.03 -8.59
CA GLU A 73 -1.34 -10.97 -9.14
C GLU A 73 -1.41 -11.70 -10.49
N ALA A 74 -0.45 -11.47 -11.39
CA ALA A 74 -0.33 -12.18 -12.65
C ALA A 74 -0.15 -13.70 -12.48
N ALA A 75 0.46 -14.12 -11.37
CA ALA A 75 0.59 -15.53 -10.98
C ALA A 75 -0.66 -16.10 -10.26
N ALA A 76 -1.77 -15.35 -10.23
CA ALA A 76 -3.08 -15.70 -9.65
C ALA A 76 -3.07 -16.12 -8.16
N SER A 77 -1.98 -15.89 -7.42
CA SER A 77 -1.81 -16.41 -6.06
C SER A 77 -2.52 -15.57 -4.99
N HIS A 78 -2.84 -14.31 -5.31
CA HIS A 78 -3.33 -13.33 -4.33
C HIS A 78 -4.80 -12.92 -4.52
N GLY A 79 -5.53 -13.63 -5.37
CA GLY A 79 -6.97 -13.38 -5.59
C GLY A 79 -7.27 -12.02 -6.24
N GLY A 80 -6.41 -11.58 -7.17
CA GLY A 80 -6.60 -10.34 -7.94
C GLY A 80 -6.33 -9.05 -7.16
N ARG A 81 -5.51 -9.09 -6.11
CA ARG A 81 -5.23 -7.93 -5.26
C ARG A 81 -3.78 -7.50 -5.43
N SER A 82 -3.60 -6.32 -6.03
CA SER A 82 -2.31 -5.63 -6.12
C SER A 82 -2.26 -4.37 -5.24
N LEU A 83 -1.06 -3.81 -5.06
CA LEU A 83 -0.83 -2.49 -4.48
C LEU A 83 -0.66 -1.44 -5.59
N VAL A 84 -1.14 -0.23 -5.33
CA VAL A 84 -1.03 0.91 -6.25
C VAL A 84 -0.61 2.15 -5.50
N PHE A 85 0.07 3.05 -6.20
CA PHE A 85 0.31 4.41 -5.69
C PHE A 85 -1.00 5.17 -5.59
N ALA A 86 -1.16 5.89 -4.49
CA ALA A 86 -2.27 6.79 -4.25
C ALA A 86 -1.75 8.18 -3.87
N ARG A 87 -2.62 9.17 -4.06
CA ARG A 87 -2.35 10.51 -3.54
C ARG A 87 -2.62 10.52 -2.03
N GLY A 88 -1.57 10.65 -1.24
CA GLY A 88 -1.65 10.90 0.19
C GLY A 88 -1.92 12.37 0.54
N SER A 89 -2.09 12.64 1.83
CA SER A 89 -2.19 14.01 2.38
C SER A 89 -0.83 14.68 2.58
N GLY A 90 0.26 13.90 2.67
CA GLY A 90 1.62 14.36 2.90
C GLY A 90 2.56 14.17 1.70
N PRO A 91 3.84 14.56 1.83
CA PRO A 91 4.87 14.32 0.81
C PRO A 91 5.29 12.85 0.69
N GLU A 92 4.92 12.01 1.65
CA GLU A 92 5.30 10.60 1.70
C GLU A 92 4.62 9.80 0.58
N PRO A 93 5.33 8.84 -0.05
CA PRO A 93 4.70 7.89 -0.94
C PRO A 93 3.59 7.14 -0.18
N THR A 94 2.41 7.04 -0.80
CA THR A 94 1.24 6.40 -0.21
C THR A 94 0.80 5.23 -1.07
N LEU A 95 0.63 4.06 -0.45
CA LEU A 95 0.17 2.84 -1.09
C LEU A 95 -1.23 2.47 -0.62
N ARG A 96 -2.05 2.06 -1.60
CA ARG A 96 -3.39 1.51 -1.38
C ARG A 96 -3.52 0.16 -2.07
N ARG A 97 -4.44 -0.66 -1.60
CA ARG A 97 -4.85 -1.86 -2.32
C ARG A 97 -5.70 -1.44 -3.52
N SER A 98 -5.53 -2.12 -4.64
CA SER A 98 -6.21 -1.83 -5.91
C SER A 98 -7.73 -1.63 -5.80
N ASP A 99 -8.45 -2.39 -4.97
CA ASP A 99 -9.91 -2.23 -4.76
C ASP A 99 -10.32 -0.99 -3.95
N GLU A 100 -9.37 -0.29 -3.33
CA GLU A 100 -9.63 0.95 -2.58
C GLU A 100 -9.57 2.19 -3.47
N VAL A 101 -8.99 2.05 -4.66
CA VAL A 101 -8.96 3.10 -5.65
C VAL A 101 -10.08 2.78 -6.62
N SER A 102 -11.21 3.48 -6.49
CA SER A 102 -12.21 3.44 -7.55
C SER A 102 -11.50 3.77 -8.86
N ALA A 103 -11.49 2.81 -9.80
CA ALA A 103 -11.08 3.11 -11.16
C ALA A 103 -11.82 4.38 -11.58
N PRO A 104 -11.16 5.37 -12.22
CA PRO A 104 -11.92 6.42 -12.86
C PRO A 104 -12.93 5.70 -13.74
N ALA A 105 -14.22 5.97 -13.51
CA ALA A 105 -15.28 5.45 -14.35
C ALA A 105 -14.91 5.87 -15.76
N PHE A 106 -14.35 4.95 -16.54
CA PHE A 106 -14.03 5.21 -17.92
C PHE A 106 -15.39 5.41 -18.56
N SER A 107 -15.76 6.67 -18.80
CA SER A 107 -16.91 6.99 -19.63
C SER A 107 -16.76 6.16 -20.89
N ALA A 108 -17.64 5.18 -21.04
CA ALA A 108 -17.81 4.43 -22.25
C ALA A 108 -18.29 5.41 -23.34
N SER A 109 -17.33 6.09 -23.97
CA SER A 109 -17.54 6.93 -25.13
C SER A 109 -16.57 6.51 -26.22
N ILE A 110 -16.58 5.23 -26.60
CA ILE A 110 -16.32 4.81 -27.98
C ILE A 110 -17.25 3.62 -28.28
N SER A 111 -18.33 3.91 -28.97
CA SER A 111 -19.00 3.03 -29.93
C SER A 111 -19.70 3.99 -30.89
N ALA A 112 -19.48 4.03 -32.20
CA ALA A 112 -18.57 3.42 -33.15
C ALA A 112 -18.73 4.28 -34.44
N PRO A 113 -17.84 4.22 -35.45
CA PRO A 113 -18.08 4.89 -36.72
C PRO A 113 -19.19 4.15 -37.50
N GLY A 114 -20.31 4.83 -37.72
CA GLY A 114 -21.44 4.33 -38.50
C GLY A 114 -21.50 4.99 -39.88
N ARG A 115 -20.98 4.26 -40.87
CA ARG A 115 -21.17 4.36 -42.34
C ARG A 115 -20.80 5.65 -43.07
#